data_AF-A0AAD3VQS2-F1
#
_entry.id   AF-A0AAD3VQS2-F1
#
_cell.length_a   1.000
_cell.length_b   1.000
_cell.length_c   1.000
_cell.angle_alpha   90.00
_cell.angle_beta   90.00
_cell.angle_gamma   90.00
#
_symmetry.space_group_name_H-M   'P 1'
#
loop_
_entity.id
_entity.type
_entity.pdbx_description
1 polymer ?
#
loop_
_entity_poly.entity_id
_entity_poly.type
_entity_poly.pdbx_seq_one_letter_code
_entity_poly.pdbx_strand_id
1 'polypeptide(L)'
;ARPRLLGALLDAVCVALLNLPVTNLDKLPRLADFAKWVTAAETALPWKAGGFLEAYEEIVEDAVTLALESDAVATAVAALVEDEDWEGTATELLAALEKHAPDKARESKTWPKTSRALSSRLRRASGFLRQTGIEVEIGRSREAGTGKRLIRIYRFSTVTTVTTVTNGPDAAPLGVTQSVTQNALIAEFVTTSSQMEDQVGDAL
;
A
#
# COMPACT_ATOMS: atom_id res chain seq x y z
N ALA A 1 -2.37 22.20 40.68
CA ALA A 1 -2.81 21.09 39.79
C ALA A 1 -1.68 20.30 39.11
N ARG A 2 -0.40 20.69 39.15
CA ARG A 2 0.62 20.08 38.26
C ARG A 2 1.53 18.94 38.80
N PRO A 3 1.62 18.60 40.10
CA PRO A 3 2.47 17.47 40.53
C PRO A 3 1.83 16.10 40.26
N ARG A 4 0.50 16.01 40.27
CA ARG A 4 -0.21 14.75 40.02
C ARG A 4 -0.08 14.25 38.58
N LEU A 5 0.03 15.18 37.63
CA LEU A 5 0.19 14.83 36.21
C LEU A 5 1.59 14.27 35.93
N LEU A 6 2.62 14.84 36.57
CA LEU A 6 3.97 14.27 36.52
C LEU A 6 4.03 12.91 37.23
N GLY A 7 3.36 12.76 38.37
CA GLY A 7 3.24 11.46 39.07
C GLY A 7 2.67 10.39 38.16
N ALA A 8 1.51 10.64 37.55
CA ALA A 8 0.88 9.71 36.62
C ALA A 8 1.77 9.36 35.42
N LEU A 9 2.53 10.32 34.88
CA LEU A 9 3.49 10.06 33.80
C LEU A 9 4.64 9.14 34.26
N LEU A 10 5.20 9.40 35.45
CA LEU A 10 6.27 8.57 36.00
C LEU A 10 5.78 7.16 36.35
N ASP A 11 4.56 7.05 36.87
CA ASP A 11 3.91 5.76 37.13
C ASP A 11 3.77 4.96 35.83
N ALA A 12 3.34 5.60 34.74
CA ALA A 12 3.26 4.97 33.43
C ALA A 12 4.62 4.51 32.90
N VAL A 13 5.69 5.30 33.11
CA VAL A 13 7.06 4.91 32.74
C VAL A 13 7.51 3.68 33.54
N CYS A 14 7.28 3.66 34.85
CA CYS A 14 7.64 2.52 35.71
C CYS A 14 6.92 1.23 35.27
N VAL A 15 5.63 1.33 34.97
CA VAL A 15 4.83 0.20 34.49
C VAL A 15 5.30 -0.25 33.11
N ALA A 16 5.61 0.67 32.19
CA ALA A 16 6.17 0.35 30.89
C ALA A 16 7.47 -0.46 31.01
N LEU A 17 8.41 -0.03 31.86
CA LEU A 17 9.67 -0.72 32.06
C LEU A 17 9.49 -2.13 32.66
N LEU A 18 8.51 -2.29 33.56
CA LEU A 18 8.19 -3.58 34.17
C LEU A 18 7.55 -4.56 33.18
N ASN A 19 6.68 -4.06 32.31
CA ASN A 19 5.93 -4.87 31.35
C ASN A 19 6.67 -5.09 30.02
N LEU A 20 7.67 -4.28 29.68
CA LEU A 20 8.39 -4.33 28.40
C LEU A 20 8.96 -5.72 28.05
N PRO A 21 9.54 -6.50 28.99
CA PRO A 21 10.09 -7.82 28.68
C PRO A 21 9.02 -8.85 28.29
N VAL A 22 7.79 -8.69 28.78
CA VAL A 22 6.68 -9.62 28.57
C VAL A 22 5.67 -9.14 27.52
N THR A 23 5.76 -7.87 27.12
CA THR A 23 4.91 -7.30 26.06
C THR A 23 5.34 -7.88 24.72
N ASN A 24 4.39 -8.39 23.94
CA ASN A 24 4.65 -8.84 22.57
C ASN A 24 3.57 -8.29 21.65
N LEU A 25 3.98 -7.87 20.45
CA LEU A 25 3.08 -7.34 19.44
C LEU A 25 3.04 -8.30 18.26
N ASP A 26 1.83 -8.72 17.87
CA ASP A 26 1.64 -9.61 16.73
C ASP A 26 2.03 -8.93 15.41
N LYS A 27 1.82 -7.61 15.31
CA LYS A 27 2.16 -6.78 14.15
C LYS A 27 3.05 -5.63 14.60
N LEU A 28 4.25 -5.56 14.02
CA LEU A 28 5.24 -4.54 14.36
C LEU A 28 5.16 -3.37 13.36
N PRO A 29 4.74 -2.17 13.78
CA PRO A 29 4.82 -0.99 12.93
C PRO A 29 6.29 -0.58 12.70
N ARG A 30 6.54 0.35 11.77
CA ARG A 30 7.91 0.83 11.47
C ARG A 30 8.65 1.37 12.69
N LEU A 31 7.92 1.85 13.70
CA LEU A 31 8.46 2.25 15.01
C LEU A 31 8.18 1.16 16.06
N ALA A 32 8.69 -0.04 15.79
CA ALA A 32 8.46 -1.25 16.58
C ALA A 32 8.77 -1.05 18.08
N ASP A 33 9.94 -0.50 18.41
CA ASP A 33 10.38 -0.31 19.80
C ASP A 33 9.51 0.70 20.55
N PHE A 34 9.08 1.76 19.86
CA PHE A 34 8.16 2.75 20.41
C PHE A 34 6.78 2.15 20.66
N ALA A 35 6.23 1.46 19.66
CA ALA A 35 4.92 0.83 19.78
C ALA A 35 4.91 -0.19 20.92
N LYS A 36 5.97 -1.00 21.03
CA LYS A 36 6.14 -1.97 22.11
C LYS A 36 6.20 -1.29 23.48
N TRP A 37 6.95 -0.19 23.59
CA TRP A 37 7.09 0.55 24.85
C TRP A 37 5.80 1.22 25.29
N VAL A 38 5.06 1.86 24.38
CA VAL A 38 3.78 2.50 24.70
C VAL A 38 2.72 1.44 25.02
N THR A 39 2.70 0.32 24.30
CA THR A 39 1.80 -0.80 24.61
C THR A 39 2.07 -1.36 26.00
N ALA A 40 3.34 -1.47 26.41
CA ALA A 40 3.72 -1.89 27.76
C ALA A 40 3.22 -0.91 28.85
N ALA A 41 3.04 0.38 28.50
CA ALA A 41 2.55 1.43 29.38
C ALA A 41 1.02 1.49 29.49
N GLU A 42 0.27 0.86 28.57
CA GLU A 42 -1.19 1.03 28.44
C GLU A 42 -1.94 0.73 29.75
N THR A 43 -1.50 -0.27 30.51
CA THR A 43 -2.16 -0.68 31.76
C THR A 43 -2.08 0.37 32.87
N ALA A 44 -1.16 1.33 32.78
CA ALA A 44 -1.04 2.44 33.72
C ALA A 44 -1.81 3.70 33.27
N LEU A 45 -2.30 3.69 32.02
CA LEU A 45 -3.01 4.81 31.42
C LEU A 45 -4.51 4.49 31.42
N PRO A 46 -5.39 5.51 31.38
CA PRO A 46 -6.83 5.31 31.30
C PRO A 46 -7.25 4.91 29.87
N TRP A 47 -6.56 3.96 29.27
CA TRP A 47 -6.75 3.48 27.90
C TRP A 47 -7.23 2.03 27.92
N LYS A 48 -7.99 1.65 26.89
CA LYS A 48 -8.32 0.25 26.64
C LYS A 48 -7.06 -0.47 26.14
N ALA A 49 -6.89 -1.74 26.50
CA ALA A 49 -5.83 -2.56 25.94
C ALA A 49 -5.91 -2.60 24.41
N GLY A 50 -4.79 -2.36 23.74
CA GLY A 50 -4.68 -2.23 22.28
C GLY A 50 -5.18 -0.88 21.72
N GLY A 51 -5.72 0.00 22.56
CA GLY A 51 -6.29 1.27 22.13
C GLY A 51 -5.24 2.25 21.59
N PHE A 52 -3.99 2.17 22.06
CA PHE A 52 -2.92 2.97 21.46
C PHE A 52 -2.60 2.50 20.03
N LEU A 53 -2.54 1.19 19.80
CA LEU A 53 -2.21 0.65 18.48
C LEU A 53 -3.29 0.96 17.45
N GLU A 54 -4.56 0.83 17.82
CA GLU A 54 -5.70 1.21 16.98
C GLU A 54 -5.61 2.68 16.55
N ALA A 55 -5.45 3.59 17.51
CA ALA A 55 -5.30 5.02 17.22
C ALA A 55 -4.01 5.35 16.45
N TYR A 56 -2.92 4.64 16.71
CA TYR A 56 -1.65 4.84 16.00
C TYR A 56 -1.73 4.37 14.55
N GLU A 57 -2.41 3.26 14.28
CA GLU A 57 -2.66 2.78 12.92
C GLU A 57 -3.55 3.77 12.14
N GLU A 58 -4.60 4.30 12.77
CA GLU A 58 -5.46 5.35 12.19
C GLU A 58 -4.64 6.60 11.83
N ILE A 59 -3.81 7.11 12.74
CA ILE A 59 -2.95 8.28 12.46
C ILE A 59 -1.96 7.99 11.32
N VAL A 60 -1.43 6.77 11.23
CA VAL A 60 -0.50 6.39 10.15
C VAL A 60 -1.24 6.28 8.81
N GLU A 61 -2.43 5.71 8.79
CA GLU A 61 -3.28 5.62 7.60
C GLU A 61 -3.74 7.01 7.12
N ASP A 62 -4.16 7.87 8.03
CA ASP A 62 -4.50 9.27 7.77
C ASP A 62 -3.30 10.04 7.23
N ALA A 63 -2.12 9.86 7.81
CA ALA A 63 -0.91 10.53 7.33
C ALA A 63 -0.52 10.07 5.92
N VAL A 64 -0.74 8.80 5.59
CA VAL A 64 -0.52 8.26 4.24
C VAL A 64 -1.56 8.83 3.27
N THR A 65 -2.83 8.88 3.65
CA THR A 65 -3.92 9.45 2.85
C THR A 65 -3.70 10.93 2.60
N LEU A 66 -3.38 11.71 3.64
CA LEU A 66 -3.04 13.13 3.55
C LEU A 66 -1.80 13.38 2.70
N ALA A 67 -0.78 12.51 2.80
CA ALA A 67 0.38 12.59 1.92
C ALA A 67 0.00 12.39 0.44
N LEU A 68 -0.98 11.53 0.16
CA LEU A 68 -1.53 11.27 -1.17
C LEU A 68 -2.35 12.46 -1.69
N GLU A 69 -3.16 13.07 -0.84
CA GLU A 69 -3.88 14.32 -1.15
C GLU A 69 -2.92 15.50 -1.39
N SER A 70 -1.76 15.50 -0.72
CA SER A 70 -0.74 16.55 -0.88
C SER A 70 0.12 16.39 -2.15
N ASP A 71 0.16 15.19 -2.75
CA ASP A 71 0.92 14.91 -3.98
C ASP A 71 0.00 14.93 -5.20
N ALA A 72 -0.04 16.08 -5.88
CA ALA A 72 -0.90 16.25 -7.05
C ALA A 72 -0.72 15.18 -8.15
N VAL A 73 0.49 14.60 -8.29
CA VAL A 73 0.72 13.50 -9.25
C VAL A 73 0.06 12.22 -8.77
N ALA A 74 0.13 11.92 -7.48
CA ALA A 74 -0.53 10.76 -6.89
C ALA A 74 -2.05 10.85 -7.00
N THR A 75 -2.61 12.03 -6.70
CA THR A 75 -4.05 12.29 -6.84
C THR A 75 -4.50 12.10 -8.28
N ALA A 76 -3.74 12.64 -9.25
CA ALA A 76 -4.05 12.46 -10.67
C ALA A 76 -3.93 11.00 -11.13
N VAL A 77 -2.96 10.24 -10.59
CA VAL A 77 -2.83 8.81 -10.86
C VAL A 77 -4.02 8.04 -10.28
N ALA A 78 -4.42 8.32 -9.04
CA ALA A 78 -5.55 7.66 -8.39
C ALA A 78 -6.87 7.91 -9.14
N ALA A 79 -7.09 9.14 -9.60
CA ALA A 79 -8.23 9.51 -10.43
C ALA A 79 -8.19 8.85 -11.82
N LEU A 80 -7.01 8.71 -12.42
CA LEU A 80 -6.85 8.05 -13.72
C LEU A 80 -7.23 6.57 -13.68
N VAL A 81 -6.90 5.86 -12.59
CA VAL A 81 -7.22 4.43 -12.39
C VAL A 81 -8.49 4.20 -11.59
N GLU A 82 -9.35 5.21 -11.51
CA GLU A 82 -10.69 5.05 -10.94
C GLU A 82 -11.64 4.37 -11.91
N ASP A 83 -11.52 4.69 -13.20
CA ASP A 83 -12.35 4.13 -14.25
C ASP A 83 -11.78 2.80 -14.78
N GLU A 84 -10.52 2.78 -15.20
CA GLU A 84 -9.88 1.61 -15.84
C GLU A 84 -8.38 1.52 -15.53
N ASP A 85 -7.83 0.30 -15.67
CA ASP A 85 -6.38 0.09 -15.67
C ASP A 85 -5.72 0.88 -16.81
N TRP A 86 -4.56 1.45 -16.54
CA TRP A 86 -3.84 2.26 -17.50
C TRP A 86 -2.57 1.55 -17.98
N GLU A 87 -2.36 1.49 -19.31
CA GLU A 87 -1.12 1.01 -19.92
C GLU A 87 -0.70 1.94 -21.07
N GLY A 88 0.58 2.30 -21.12
CA GLY A 88 1.10 3.16 -22.19
C GLY A 88 2.52 3.65 -21.94
N THR A 89 3.00 4.54 -22.79
CA THR A 89 4.32 5.16 -22.64
C THR A 89 4.30 6.27 -21.58
N ALA A 90 5.48 6.60 -21.03
CA ALA A 90 5.61 7.69 -20.06
C ALA A 90 5.20 9.07 -20.62
N THR A 91 5.15 9.26 -21.94
CA THR A 91 4.68 10.49 -22.57
C THR A 91 3.15 10.53 -22.62
N GLU A 92 2.52 9.42 -23.01
CA GLU A 92 1.06 9.27 -23.00
C GLU A 92 0.51 9.38 -21.58
N LEU A 93 1.20 8.80 -20.59
CA LEU A 93 0.81 8.92 -19.18
C LEU A 93 0.79 10.37 -18.74
N LEU A 94 1.81 11.14 -19.10
CA LEU A 94 1.90 12.54 -18.71
C LEU A 94 0.72 13.34 -19.28
N ALA A 95 0.40 13.13 -20.55
CA ALA A 95 -0.75 13.76 -21.20
C ALA A 95 -2.10 13.30 -20.60
N ALA A 96 -2.22 12.04 -20.20
CA ALA A 96 -3.40 11.52 -19.51
C ALA A 96 -3.55 12.18 -18.13
N LEU A 97 -2.49 12.22 -17.32
CA LEU A 97 -2.49 12.82 -15.99
C LEU A 97 -2.81 14.32 -16.00
N GLU A 98 -2.40 15.04 -17.05
CA GLU A 98 -2.74 16.46 -17.21
C GLU A 98 -4.25 16.72 -17.34
N LYS A 99 -5.05 15.72 -17.73
CA LYS A 99 -6.52 15.83 -17.80
C LYS A 99 -7.18 15.69 -16.42
N HIS A 100 -6.55 14.94 -15.52
CA HIS A 100 -7.05 14.71 -14.16
C HIS A 100 -6.44 15.67 -13.12
N ALA A 101 -5.48 16.51 -13.52
CA ALA A 101 -4.80 17.43 -12.64
C ALA A 101 -5.39 18.85 -12.73
N PRO A 102 -5.66 19.52 -11.59
CA PRO A 102 -6.11 20.91 -11.61
C PRO A 102 -5.02 21.84 -12.17
N ASP A 103 -5.41 22.91 -12.86
CA ASP A 103 -4.51 23.85 -13.55
C ASP A 103 -3.36 24.35 -12.65
N LYS A 104 -3.71 24.72 -11.41
CA LYS A 104 -2.75 25.17 -10.39
C LYS A 104 -1.68 24.12 -10.06
N ALA A 105 -2.03 22.84 -10.10
CA ALA A 105 -1.07 21.77 -9.88
C ALA A 105 -0.13 21.61 -11.08
N ARG A 106 -0.66 21.70 -12.31
CA ARG A 106 0.13 21.62 -13.56
C ARG A 106 1.16 22.74 -13.69
N GLU A 107 0.82 23.93 -13.20
CA GLU A 107 1.72 25.09 -13.18
C GLU A 107 2.78 25.01 -12.07
N SER A 108 2.59 24.14 -11.08
CA SER A 108 3.51 24.02 -9.94
C SER A 108 4.90 23.54 -10.37
N LYS A 109 5.92 23.97 -9.61
CA LYS A 109 7.30 23.53 -9.83
C LYS A 109 7.51 22.03 -9.58
N THR A 110 6.61 21.43 -8.80
CA THR A 110 6.67 20.03 -8.39
C THR A 110 6.06 19.09 -9.44
N TRP A 111 5.25 19.63 -10.37
CA TRP A 111 4.66 18.85 -11.45
C TRP A 111 5.73 18.38 -12.46
N PRO A 112 5.75 17.10 -12.84
CA PRO A 112 6.70 16.58 -13.80
C PRO A 112 6.42 17.14 -15.20
N LYS A 113 7.37 17.90 -15.76
CA LYS A 113 7.27 18.46 -17.12
C LYS A 113 7.90 17.57 -18.21
N THR A 114 8.47 16.43 -17.82
CA THR A 114 9.09 15.49 -18.75
C THR A 114 8.75 14.06 -18.36
N SER A 115 8.69 13.16 -19.34
CA SER A 115 8.46 11.72 -19.15
C SER A 115 9.47 11.07 -18.19
N ARG A 116 10.73 11.54 -18.20
CA ARG A 116 11.78 11.07 -17.27
C ARG A 116 11.53 11.55 -15.84
N ALA A 117 11.13 12.81 -15.66
CA ALA A 117 10.77 13.34 -14.34
C ALA A 117 9.55 12.62 -13.77
N LEU A 118 8.54 12.34 -14.61
CA LEU A 118 7.36 11.56 -14.23
C LEU A 118 7.75 10.15 -13.76
N SER A 119 8.55 9.44 -14.56
CA SER A 119 9.04 8.10 -14.21
C SER A 119 9.79 8.09 -12.87
N SER A 120 10.63 9.11 -12.61
CA SER A 120 11.33 9.25 -11.33
C SER A 120 10.37 9.55 -10.18
N ARG A 121 9.34 10.37 -10.40
CA ARG A 121 8.31 10.68 -9.41
C ARG A 121 7.48 9.46 -9.06
N LEU A 122 7.00 8.72 -10.05
CA LEU A 122 6.25 7.47 -9.87
C LEU A 122 7.03 6.41 -9.09
N ARG A 123 8.34 6.27 -9.34
CA ARG A 123 9.19 5.34 -8.55
C ARG A 123 9.24 5.72 -7.07
N ARG A 124 9.36 7.01 -6.77
CA ARG A 124 9.31 7.51 -5.38
C ARG A 124 7.92 7.34 -4.77
N ALA A 125 6.89 7.48 -5.58
CA ALA A 125 5.50 7.37 -5.17
C ALA A 125 4.99 5.94 -4.99
N SER A 126 5.66 4.98 -5.62
CA SER A 126 5.23 3.58 -5.67
C SER A 126 4.93 2.98 -4.29
N GLY A 127 5.73 3.31 -3.27
CA GLY A 127 5.56 2.77 -1.92
C GLY A 127 4.22 3.17 -1.28
N PHE A 128 3.82 4.44 -1.42
CA PHE A 128 2.55 4.90 -0.84
C PHE A 128 1.35 4.59 -1.75
N LEU A 129 1.54 4.59 -3.09
CA LEU A 129 0.50 4.17 -4.03
C LEU A 129 0.10 2.71 -3.76
N ARG A 130 1.07 1.84 -3.46
CA ARG A 130 0.82 0.46 -3.06
C ARG A 130 0.04 0.34 -1.76
N GLN A 131 0.28 1.23 -0.79
CA GLN A 131 -0.48 1.23 0.47
C GLN A 131 -1.96 1.56 0.27
N THR A 132 -2.29 2.28 -0.81
CA THR A 132 -3.66 2.64 -1.18
C THR A 132 -4.24 1.72 -2.26
N GLY A 133 -3.61 0.56 -2.52
CA GLY A 133 -4.11 -0.43 -3.47
C GLY A 133 -3.83 -0.10 -4.94
N ILE A 134 -2.88 0.81 -5.23
CA ILE A 134 -2.48 1.16 -6.60
C ILE A 134 -1.07 0.63 -6.87
N GLU A 135 -0.94 -0.18 -7.91
CA GLU A 135 0.34 -0.72 -8.37
C GLU A 135 0.88 0.06 -9.56
N VAL A 136 2.19 0.29 -9.63
CA VAL A 136 2.84 0.99 -10.75
C VAL A 136 4.04 0.18 -11.24
N GLU A 137 3.92 -0.37 -12.45
CA GLU A 137 4.94 -1.16 -13.11
C GLU A 137 5.61 -0.36 -14.21
N ILE A 138 6.92 -0.11 -14.10
CA ILE A 138 7.65 0.72 -15.08
C ILE A 138 8.68 -0.12 -15.83
N GLY A 139 8.43 -0.33 -17.12
CA GLY A 139 9.38 -0.94 -18.06
C GLY A 139 9.53 -2.45 -17.92
N ARG A 140 8.50 -3.13 -17.42
CA ARG A 140 8.37 -4.60 -17.46
C ARG A 140 7.89 -5.08 -18.83
N SER A 141 7.03 -4.31 -19.47
CA SER A 141 6.58 -4.54 -20.86
C SER A 141 7.20 -3.52 -21.82
N ARG A 142 7.23 -3.89 -23.10
CA ARG A 142 7.66 -3.04 -24.21
C ARG A 142 6.60 -3.03 -25.29
N GLU A 143 6.39 -1.87 -25.88
CA GLU A 143 5.52 -1.70 -27.04
C GLU A 143 6.06 -2.50 -28.23
N ALA A 144 5.20 -3.30 -28.87
CA ALA A 144 5.56 -4.03 -30.07
C ALA A 144 5.91 -3.06 -31.22
N GLY A 145 6.95 -3.38 -31.99
CA GLY A 145 7.45 -2.54 -33.08
C GLY A 145 8.40 -1.42 -32.63
N THR A 146 7.97 -0.54 -31.73
CA THR A 146 8.78 0.62 -31.26
C THR A 146 9.77 0.27 -30.15
N GLY A 147 9.51 -0.78 -29.37
CA GLY A 147 10.38 -1.23 -28.27
C GLY A 147 10.45 -0.27 -27.08
N LYS A 148 9.57 0.73 -27.02
CA LYS A 148 9.49 1.70 -25.93
C LYS A 148 9.02 1.01 -24.65
N ARG A 149 9.53 1.47 -23.51
CA ARG A 149 9.14 0.95 -22.20
C ARG A 149 7.72 1.40 -21.87
N LEU A 150 6.86 0.45 -21.55
CA LEU A 150 5.50 0.71 -21.10
C LEU A 150 5.48 0.88 -19.58
N ILE A 151 4.54 1.71 -19.14
CA ILE A 151 4.13 1.85 -17.75
C ILE A 151 2.74 1.24 -17.65
N ARG A 152 2.50 0.44 -16.62
CA ARG A 152 1.18 -0.11 -16.31
C ARG A 152 0.79 0.31 -14.90
N ILE A 153 -0.43 0.79 -14.73
CA ILE A 153 -0.99 1.22 -13.46
C ILE A 153 -2.33 0.52 -13.31
N TYR A 154 -2.53 -0.16 -12.19
CA TYR A 154 -3.76 -0.89 -11.94
C TYR A 154 -4.10 -0.87 -10.45
N ARG A 155 -5.39 -1.00 -10.16
CA ARG A 155 -5.87 -1.11 -8.79
C ARG A 155 -5.89 -2.59 -8.40
N PHE A 156 -5.32 -2.92 -7.25
CA PHE A 156 -5.40 -4.25 -6.67
C PHE A 156 -6.10 -4.18 -5.33
N SER A 157 -6.95 -5.18 -5.05
CA SER A 157 -7.50 -5.33 -3.71
C SER A 157 -6.41 -5.89 -2.81
N THR A 158 -5.92 -5.10 -1.87
CA THR A 158 -5.07 -5.59 -0.80
C THR A 158 -5.92 -6.43 0.15
N VAL A 159 -6.23 -7.67 -0.22
CA VAL A 159 -6.82 -8.63 0.73
C VAL A 159 -5.72 -8.96 1.74
N THR A 160 -5.74 -8.25 2.86
CA THR A 160 -4.94 -8.62 4.03
C THR A 160 -5.62 -9.83 4.64
N THR A 161 -5.32 -11.03 4.15
CA THR A 161 -5.78 -12.26 4.79
C THR A 161 -5.07 -12.36 6.14
N VAL A 162 -5.77 -12.02 7.22
CA VAL A 162 -5.31 -12.24 8.59
C VAL A 162 -5.42 -13.74 8.84
N THR A 163 -4.33 -14.48 8.65
CA THR A 163 -4.25 -15.87 9.13
C THR A 163 -4.22 -15.82 10.66
N THR A 164 -5.37 -16.04 11.29
CA THR A 164 -5.43 -16.38 12.71
C THR A 164 -4.70 -17.71 12.90
N VAL A 165 -3.47 -17.67 13.39
CA VAL A 165 -2.76 -18.88 13.82
C VAL A 165 -3.20 -19.17 15.25
N THR A 166 -4.26 -19.96 15.40
CA THR A 166 -4.69 -20.44 16.72
C THR A 166 -3.67 -21.46 17.23
N ASN A 167 -2.69 -21.00 17.99
CA ASN A 167 -1.78 -21.88 18.73
C ASN A 167 -2.45 -22.31 20.05
N GLY A 168 -3.27 -23.36 19.98
CA GLY A 168 -3.73 -24.14 21.13
C GLY A 168 -3.13 -25.55 21.07
N PRO A 169 -2.71 -26.16 22.20
CA PRO A 169 -1.86 -27.34 22.20
C PRO A 169 -2.67 -28.65 22.20
N ASP A 170 -3.68 -28.81 21.34
CA ASP A 170 -4.28 -30.14 21.11
C ASP A 170 -5.26 -30.12 19.93
N ALA A 171 -4.82 -30.54 18.75
CA ALA A 171 -5.67 -31.14 17.71
C ALA A 171 -4.79 -31.54 16.52
N ALA A 172 -4.74 -32.84 16.23
CA ALA A 172 -4.05 -33.42 15.09
C ALA A 172 -4.56 -32.84 13.75
N PRO A 173 -3.67 -32.52 12.78
CA PRO A 173 -4.13 -32.11 11.47
C PRO A 173 -4.45 -33.36 10.63
N LEU A 174 -5.74 -33.67 10.47
CA LEU A 174 -6.22 -34.43 9.32
C LEU A 174 -6.52 -33.44 8.19
N GLY A 175 -5.79 -33.58 7.08
CA GLY A 175 -6.18 -33.01 5.79
C GLY A 175 -5.60 -31.62 5.49
N VAL A 176 -4.41 -31.59 4.88
CA VAL A 176 -3.99 -30.45 4.07
C VAL A 176 -4.84 -30.45 2.80
N THR A 177 -5.87 -29.59 2.75
CA THR A 177 -6.54 -29.24 1.49
C THR A 177 -5.74 -28.12 0.85
N GLN A 178 -5.36 -28.32 -0.41
CA GLN A 178 -4.50 -27.43 -1.20
C GLN A 178 -5.08 -26.02 -1.29
N SER A 179 -4.24 -25.01 -1.02
CA SER A 179 -4.53 -23.62 -1.36
C SER A 179 -4.34 -23.40 -2.86
N VAL A 180 -5.44 -23.20 -3.59
CA VAL A 180 -5.41 -22.69 -4.96
C VAL A 180 -5.24 -21.17 -4.88
N THR A 181 -4.06 -20.68 -5.23
CA THR A 181 -3.79 -19.24 -5.35
C THR A 181 -4.49 -18.71 -6.61
N GLN A 182 -5.27 -17.64 -6.47
CA GLN A 182 -5.97 -16.97 -7.57
C GLN A 182 -5.03 -16.34 -8.62
N ASN A 183 -3.70 -16.38 -8.40
CA ASN A 183 -2.67 -16.09 -9.40
C ASN A 183 -2.62 -17.09 -10.58
N ALA A 184 -3.29 -18.25 -10.48
CA ALA A 184 -3.37 -19.20 -11.61
C ALA A 184 -4.34 -18.74 -12.71
N LEU A 185 -5.40 -17.98 -12.37
CA LEU A 185 -6.45 -17.62 -13.33
C LEU A 185 -6.04 -16.48 -14.28
N ILE A 186 -5.12 -15.60 -13.88
CA ILE A 186 -4.68 -14.49 -14.74
C ILE A 186 -3.65 -14.98 -15.78
N ALA A 187 -2.85 -15.99 -15.45
CA ALA A 187 -1.92 -16.60 -16.43
C ALA A 187 -2.67 -17.40 -17.50
N GLU A 188 -3.74 -18.12 -17.15
CA GLU A 188 -4.54 -18.86 -18.14
C GLU A 188 -5.40 -17.95 -19.03
N PHE A 189 -5.91 -16.83 -18.51
CA PHE A 189 -6.73 -15.90 -19.29
C PHE A 189 -5.91 -15.14 -20.34
N VAL A 190 -4.69 -14.72 -19.99
CA VAL A 190 -3.78 -14.02 -20.93
C VAL A 190 -3.23 -14.98 -21.99
N THR A 191 -2.96 -16.24 -21.66
CA THR A 191 -2.55 -17.26 -22.65
C THR A 191 -3.70 -17.67 -23.57
N THR A 192 -4.95 -17.69 -23.08
CA THR A 192 -6.13 -18.02 -23.90
C THR A 192 -6.49 -16.90 -24.88
N SER A 193 -6.37 -15.62 -24.48
CA SER A 193 -6.59 -14.50 -25.39
C SER A 193 -5.52 -14.40 -26.49
N SER A 194 -4.26 -14.74 -26.20
CA SER A 194 -3.19 -14.75 -27.20
C SER A 194 -3.33 -15.88 -28.24
N GLN A 195 -4.11 -16.94 -27.97
CA GLN A 195 -4.35 -18.03 -28.93
C GLN A 195 -5.59 -17.81 -29.82
N MET A 196 -6.51 -16.90 -29.46
CA MET A 196 -7.68 -16.59 -30.29
C MET A 196 -7.39 -15.55 -31.40
N GLU A 197 -6.35 -14.73 -31.28
CA GLU A 197 -5.97 -13.77 -32.35
C GLU A 197 -5.17 -14.41 -33.50
N ASP A 198 -4.44 -15.51 -33.26
CA ASP A 198 -3.66 -16.18 -34.31
C ASP A 198 -4.49 -17.08 -35.24
N GLN A 199 -5.75 -17.41 -34.89
CA GLN A 199 -6.61 -18.27 -35.73
C GLN A 199 -7.53 -17.49 -36.69
N VAL A 200 -7.64 -16.17 -36.55
CA VAL A 200 -8.49 -15.34 -37.43
C VAL A 200 -7.71 -14.80 -38.65
N GLY A 201 -6.37 -14.89 -38.63
CA GLY A 201 -5.50 -14.42 -39.72
C GLY A 201 -5.32 -15.37 -40.91
N ASP A 202 -5.83 -16.61 -40.86
CA ASP A 202 -5.59 -17.64 -41.90
C ASP A 202 -6.87 -18.04 -42.66
N ALA A 203 -7.94 -17.23 -42.57
CA ALA A 203 -9.24 -17.47 -43.22
C ALA A 203 -9.77 -16.29 -44.06
N LEU A 204 -8.89 -15.37 -44.48
CA LEU A 204 -9.14 -14.37 -45.53
C LEU A 204 -7.89 -14.19 -46.40
#